data_AF-A0AAU2S063-F1
#
_entry.id   AF-A0AAU2S063-F1
#
_cell.length_a   1.000
_cell.length_b   1.000
_cell.length_c   1.000
_cell.angle_alpha   90.00
_cell.angle_beta   90.00
_cell.angle_gamma   90.00
#
_symmetry.space_group_name_H-M   'P 1'
#
loop_
_entity.id
_entity.type
_entity.pdbx_description
1 polymer ?
#
loop_
_entity_poly.entity_id
_entity_poly.type
_entity_poly.pdbx_seq_one_letter_code
_entity_poly.pdbx_strand_id
1 'polypeptide(L)'
;MTTEHDGVRDLLAAWAFGALDPADRRTVPLHLAECESCAAEAERLRETVRLLDGPASNGPGRRPAADILSGALRTRPAAPRVAAHAAPYAAAVAGLKALLPEIEGRWSTPVVHDWDVHATVAHLLAADEHLARLLGLDTRLPLSRIPHDTHWGKAWNERTAEVIAHEYGRTPEETVADWAAQADELLTAPEALDPEQAARAVMLMGVRLPVADHYVVRAFEAWIHTDDIGRALGLAVPPPPEAHLWQLVHLAVRILGLALGRDAAPVLFSVTGGERWVLGSQDDPVRAELTLDPVDFCLLVGGRYTPDEVPRGTSGDEDAAQNVLDHASRLAWL
;
A
#
# COMPACT_ATOMS: atom_id res chain seq x y z
N MET A 1 36.81 5.62 32.32
CA MET A 1 35.95 4.47 32.69
C MET A 1 34.47 4.82 32.76
N THR A 2 34.07 6.02 33.22
CA THR A 2 32.63 6.41 33.25
C THR A 2 32.02 6.59 31.85
N THR A 3 32.77 7.15 30.89
CA THR A 3 32.28 7.39 29.52
C THR A 3 32.02 6.13 28.69
N GLU A 4 32.81 5.08 28.89
CA GLU A 4 32.59 3.78 28.24
C GLU A 4 31.42 3.02 28.90
N HIS A 5 31.28 3.15 30.22
CA HIS A 5 30.19 2.55 30.97
C HIS A 5 28.83 3.14 30.57
N ASP A 6 28.71 4.47 30.49
CA ASP A 6 27.46 5.14 30.09
C ASP A 6 27.09 4.82 28.63
N GLY A 7 28.07 4.80 27.73
CA GLY A 7 27.85 4.41 26.33
C GLY A 7 27.38 2.96 26.17
N VAL A 8 27.85 2.02 26.99
CA VAL A 8 27.35 0.64 26.95
C VAL A 8 25.94 0.53 27.51
N ARG A 9 25.57 1.32 28.53
CA ARG A 9 24.20 1.33 29.08
C ARG A 9 23.16 1.72 28.04
N ASP A 10 23.46 2.69 27.20
CA ASP A 10 22.57 3.13 26.10
C ASP A 10 22.36 2.03 25.05
N LEU A 11 23.30 1.08 24.93
CA LEU A 11 23.26 -0.01 23.97
C LEU A 11 22.62 -1.31 24.50
N LEU A 12 22.37 -1.42 25.81
CA LEU A 12 21.88 -2.67 26.42
C LEU A 12 20.49 -3.08 25.92
N ALA A 13 19.61 -2.12 25.64
CA ALA A 13 18.28 -2.39 25.08
C ALA A 13 18.41 -2.98 23.67
N ALA A 14 19.15 -2.32 22.77
CA ALA A 14 19.39 -2.81 21.42
C ALA A 14 20.07 -4.19 21.42
N TRP A 15 21.01 -4.43 22.35
CA TRP A 15 21.62 -5.75 22.53
C TRP A 15 20.61 -6.81 23.01
N ALA A 16 19.70 -6.48 23.92
CA ALA A 16 18.68 -7.41 24.41
C ALA A 16 17.68 -7.83 23.32
N PHE A 17 17.34 -6.93 22.40
CA PHE A 17 16.50 -7.20 21.22
C PHE A 17 17.26 -7.81 20.03
N GLY A 18 18.58 -8.04 20.14
CA GLY A 18 19.41 -8.55 19.04
C GLY A 18 19.60 -7.55 17.89
N ALA A 19 19.34 -6.26 18.12
CA ALA A 19 19.32 -5.19 17.14
C ALA A 19 20.58 -4.30 17.15
N LEU A 20 21.71 -4.82 17.65
CA LEU A 20 22.96 -4.05 17.65
C LEU A 20 23.55 -3.85 16.25
N ASP A 21 24.01 -2.62 16.02
CA ASP A 21 24.85 -2.26 14.89
C ASP A 21 26.12 -3.13 14.86
N PRO A 22 26.56 -3.62 13.68
CA PRO A 22 27.81 -4.36 13.53
C PRO A 22 29.03 -3.74 14.20
N ALA A 23 29.13 -2.41 14.27
CA ALA A 23 30.25 -1.70 14.91
C ALA A 23 30.36 -1.99 16.42
N ASP A 24 29.24 -2.23 17.09
CA ASP A 24 29.15 -2.30 18.56
C ASP A 24 29.03 -3.74 19.09
N ARG A 25 28.91 -4.74 18.20
CA ARG A 25 28.71 -6.16 18.55
C ARG A 25 29.83 -6.76 19.40
N ARG A 26 31.03 -6.19 19.35
CA ARG A 26 32.17 -6.66 20.17
C ARG A 26 32.28 -5.90 21.48
N THR A 27 31.84 -4.64 21.52
CA THR A 27 31.99 -3.73 22.66
C THR A 27 31.13 -4.15 23.84
N VAL A 28 29.83 -4.43 23.59
CA VAL A 28 28.88 -4.76 24.66
C VAL A 28 29.25 -6.07 25.38
N PRO A 29 29.50 -7.22 24.71
CA PRO A 29 29.83 -8.47 25.42
C PRO A 29 31.12 -8.41 26.24
N LEU A 30 32.13 -7.66 25.78
CA LEU A 30 33.38 -7.49 26.51
C LEU A 30 33.17 -6.70 27.81
N HIS A 31 32.40 -5.61 27.76
CA HIS A 31 32.08 -4.82 28.95
C HIS A 31 31.20 -5.59 29.94
N LEU A 32 30.23 -6.38 29.46
CA LEU A 32 29.39 -7.21 30.33
C LEU A 32 30.17 -8.28 31.10
N ALA A 33 31.32 -8.73 30.58
CA ALA A 33 32.19 -9.66 31.28
C ALA A 33 32.94 -9.00 32.45
N GLU A 34 33.11 -7.68 32.42
CA GLU A 34 33.90 -6.90 33.38
C GLU A 34 33.04 -6.03 34.32
N CYS A 35 31.75 -5.86 34.01
CA CYS A 35 30.85 -4.97 34.74
C CYS A 35 29.56 -5.65 35.21
N GLU A 36 29.51 -6.00 36.50
CA GLU A 36 28.39 -6.71 37.13
C GLU A 36 27.06 -5.94 37.07
N SER A 37 27.07 -4.61 37.21
CA SER A 37 25.85 -3.80 37.17
C SER A 37 25.21 -3.77 35.78
N CYS A 38 26.01 -3.63 34.72
CA CYS A 38 25.54 -3.72 33.34
C CYS A 38 25.09 -5.15 32.98
N ALA A 39 25.79 -6.17 33.48
CA ALA A 39 25.38 -7.57 33.27
C ALA A 39 24.01 -7.87 33.89
N ALA A 40 23.76 -7.38 35.11
CA ALA A 40 22.47 -7.53 35.77
C ALA A 40 21.35 -6.75 35.05
N GLU A 41 21.63 -5.56 34.51
CA GLU A 41 20.68 -4.78 33.72
C GLU A 41 20.35 -5.46 32.39
N ALA A 42 21.37 -6.00 31.71
CA ALA A 42 21.23 -6.72 30.45
C ALA A 42 20.38 -7.99 30.58
N GLU A 43 20.52 -8.74 31.68
CA GLU A 43 19.69 -9.94 31.92
C GLU A 43 18.23 -9.57 32.22
N ARG A 44 17.96 -8.51 33.00
CA ARG A 44 16.58 -8.01 33.23
C ARG A 44 15.91 -7.59 31.92
N LEU A 45 16.64 -6.93 31.02
CA LEU A 45 16.12 -6.54 29.72
C LEU A 45 15.83 -7.78 28.86
N ARG A 46 16.70 -8.79 28.84
CA ARG A 46 16.44 -10.05 28.14
C ARG A 46 15.25 -10.81 28.69
N GLU A 47 15.06 -10.82 30.01
CA GLU A 47 13.88 -11.40 30.64
C GLU A 47 12.60 -10.67 30.20
N THR A 48 12.66 -9.33 30.13
CA THR A 48 11.55 -8.50 29.60
C THR A 48 11.25 -8.84 28.14
N VAL A 49 12.27 -8.98 27.29
CA VAL A 49 12.11 -9.40 25.89
C VAL A 49 11.48 -10.79 25.80
N ARG A 50 11.92 -11.77 26.61
CA ARG A 50 11.34 -13.12 26.66
C ARG A 50 9.87 -13.12 27.08
N LEU A 51 9.47 -12.21 27.98
CA LEU A 51 8.07 -12.05 28.39
C LEU A 51 7.21 -11.42 27.28
N LEU A 52 7.77 -10.48 26.50
CA LEU A 52 7.12 -9.90 25.33
C LEU A 52 6.97 -10.89 24.17
N ASP A 53 7.97 -11.76 23.97
CA ASP A 53 7.96 -12.79 22.92
C ASP A 53 7.01 -13.98 23.24
N GLY A 54 6.46 -14.04 24.46
CA GLY A 54 5.57 -15.10 24.91
C GLY A 54 6.26 -16.47 25.14
N PRO A 55 5.57 -17.46 25.74
CA PRO A 55 6.18 -18.76 26.02
C PRO A 55 6.55 -19.49 24.72
N ALA A 56 7.78 -20.03 24.68
CA ALA A 56 8.26 -20.84 23.58
C ALA A 56 7.31 -22.01 23.30
N SER A 57 6.70 -22.02 22.11
CA SER A 57 5.86 -23.11 21.64
C SER A 57 6.74 -24.34 21.37
N ASN A 58 6.79 -25.27 22.33
CA ASN A 58 7.49 -26.56 22.21
C ASN A 58 6.69 -27.50 21.28
N GLY A 59 6.67 -27.20 19.98
CA GLY A 59 6.28 -28.12 18.92
C GLY A 59 7.53 -28.70 18.23
N PRO A 60 7.51 -29.98 17.79
CA PRO A 60 8.67 -30.56 17.13
C PRO A 60 8.85 -29.95 15.73
N GLY A 61 9.96 -29.26 15.52
CA GLY A 61 10.50 -28.96 14.19
C GLY A 61 10.25 -27.56 13.63
N ARG A 62 10.64 -26.49 14.33
CA ARG A 62 10.84 -25.19 13.66
C ARG A 62 12.17 -25.26 12.89
N ARG A 63 12.11 -25.49 11.58
CA ARG A 63 13.26 -25.33 10.69
C ARG A 63 13.80 -23.89 10.82
N PRO A 64 15.12 -23.65 10.74
CA PRO A 64 15.67 -22.30 10.76
C PRO A 64 14.91 -21.40 9.78
N ALA A 65 14.60 -20.16 10.17
CA ALA A 65 13.89 -19.23 9.29
C ALA A 65 14.59 -19.10 7.92
N ALA A 66 15.93 -19.21 7.89
CA ALA A 66 16.73 -19.24 6.67
C ALA A 66 16.43 -20.44 5.74
N ASP A 67 16.09 -21.61 6.29
CA ASP A 67 15.71 -22.80 5.51
C ASP A 67 14.27 -22.71 5.00
N ILE A 68 13.38 -22.08 5.78
CA ILE A 68 12.00 -21.78 5.37
C ILE A 68 12.01 -20.68 4.28
N LEU A 69 12.79 -19.62 4.45
CA LEU A 69 13.02 -18.57 3.46
C LEU A 69 13.66 -19.13 2.19
N SER A 70 14.69 -19.96 2.30
CA SER A 70 15.31 -20.61 1.14
C SER A 70 14.35 -21.60 0.45
N GLY A 71 13.50 -22.29 1.21
CA GLY A 71 12.43 -23.13 0.67
C GLY A 71 11.38 -22.32 -0.08
N ALA A 72 10.86 -21.27 0.56
CA ALA A 72 9.84 -20.36 0.02
C ALA A 72 10.36 -19.61 -1.22
N LEU A 73 11.62 -19.18 -1.24
CA LEU A 73 12.25 -18.54 -2.39
C LEU A 73 12.42 -19.50 -3.58
N ARG A 74 12.61 -20.80 -3.34
CA ARG A 74 12.71 -21.82 -4.40
C ARG A 74 11.35 -22.23 -4.96
N THR A 75 10.28 -22.10 -4.17
CA THR A 75 8.90 -22.37 -4.60
C THR A 75 8.19 -21.13 -5.14
N ARG A 76 8.73 -19.93 -4.88
CA ARG A 76 8.18 -18.67 -5.37
C ARG A 76 8.33 -18.63 -6.90
N PRO A 77 7.23 -18.50 -7.66
CA PRO A 77 7.29 -18.24 -9.09
C PRO A 77 8.18 -17.01 -9.35
N ALA A 78 8.99 -17.05 -10.42
CA ALA A 78 9.78 -15.89 -10.80
C ALA A 78 8.84 -14.69 -10.99
N ALA A 79 9.18 -13.57 -10.34
CA ALA A 79 8.39 -12.35 -10.50
C ALA A 79 8.35 -11.98 -12.00
N PRO A 80 7.19 -11.60 -12.55
CA PRO A 80 7.07 -11.13 -13.92
C PRO A 80 8.09 -10.03 -14.18
N ARG A 81 8.84 -10.13 -15.29
CA ARG A 81 9.77 -9.07 -15.70
C ARG A 81 8.98 -7.94 -16.36
N VAL A 82 8.43 -7.06 -15.53
CA VAL A 82 7.72 -5.86 -15.96
C VAL A 82 8.63 -4.63 -15.91
N ALA A 83 8.25 -3.59 -16.64
CA ALA A 83 8.88 -2.28 -16.55
C ALA A 83 8.61 -1.62 -15.19
N ALA A 84 9.40 -0.60 -14.85
CA ALA A 84 9.38 0.04 -13.53
C ALA A 84 8.00 0.61 -13.14
N HIS A 85 7.23 1.16 -14.10
CA HIS A 85 5.90 1.71 -13.84
C HIS A 85 4.83 0.65 -13.55
N ALA A 86 5.01 -0.58 -14.02
CA ALA A 86 4.10 -1.70 -13.79
C ALA A 86 4.51 -2.56 -12.58
N ALA A 87 5.72 -2.35 -12.03
CA ALA A 87 6.22 -3.10 -10.87
C ALA A 87 5.36 -2.95 -9.60
N PRO A 88 4.80 -1.76 -9.26
CA PRO A 88 3.86 -1.63 -8.15
C PRO A 88 2.62 -2.50 -8.33
N TYR A 89 2.05 -2.53 -9.54
CA TYR A 89 0.85 -3.33 -9.83
C TYR A 89 1.14 -4.83 -9.74
N ALA A 90 2.28 -5.27 -10.31
CA ALA A 90 2.73 -6.66 -10.18
C ALA A 90 2.89 -7.08 -8.71
N ALA A 91 3.42 -6.19 -7.86
CA ALA A 91 3.59 -6.44 -6.44
C ALA A 91 2.24 -6.49 -5.70
N ALA A 92 1.30 -5.58 -6.01
CA ALA A 92 -0.03 -5.56 -5.41
C ALA A 92 -0.85 -6.81 -5.78
N VAL A 93 -0.84 -7.22 -7.05
CA VAL A 93 -1.46 -8.48 -7.53
C VAL A 93 -0.86 -9.68 -6.81
N ALA A 94 0.46 -9.74 -6.66
CA ALA A 94 1.12 -10.80 -5.91
C ALA A 94 0.73 -10.79 -4.43
N GLY A 95 0.53 -9.61 -3.84
CA GLY A 95 0.03 -9.43 -2.47
C GLY A 95 -1.37 -10.03 -2.29
N LEU A 96 -2.32 -9.68 -3.15
CA LEU A 96 -3.67 -10.24 -3.09
C LEU A 96 -3.66 -11.75 -3.34
N LYS A 97 -2.89 -12.23 -4.34
CA LYS A 97 -2.72 -13.68 -4.60
C LYS A 97 -2.18 -14.43 -3.37
N ALA A 98 -1.30 -13.81 -2.59
CA ALA A 98 -0.77 -14.40 -1.35
C ALA A 98 -1.79 -14.42 -0.20
N LEU A 99 -2.78 -13.52 -0.22
CA LEU A 99 -3.86 -13.47 0.77
C LEU A 99 -4.99 -14.47 0.48
N LEU A 100 -5.16 -14.90 -0.79
CA LEU A 100 -6.24 -15.81 -1.21
C LEU A 100 -6.41 -17.08 -0.35
N PRO A 101 -5.35 -17.81 0.07
CA PRO A 101 -5.52 -19.00 0.91
C PRO A 101 -6.14 -18.69 2.28
N GLU A 102 -5.92 -17.48 2.80
CA GLU A 102 -6.52 -17.05 4.05
C GLU A 102 -8.00 -16.68 3.86
N ILE A 103 -8.42 -16.30 2.66
CA ILE A 103 -9.82 -15.93 2.37
C ILE A 103 -10.73 -17.17 2.29
N GLU A 104 -10.18 -18.38 2.08
CA GLU A 104 -10.96 -19.61 1.89
C GLU A 104 -11.99 -19.82 3.01
N GLY A 105 -13.26 -19.99 2.63
CA GLY A 105 -14.38 -20.15 3.55
C GLY A 105 -14.85 -18.87 4.27
N ARG A 106 -14.24 -17.71 3.97
CA ARG A 106 -14.53 -16.40 4.59
C ARG A 106 -15.02 -15.34 3.60
N TRP A 107 -15.49 -15.76 2.42
CA TRP A 107 -15.89 -14.89 1.31
C TRP A 107 -16.98 -13.86 1.64
N SER A 108 -17.88 -14.18 2.58
CA SER A 108 -18.95 -13.28 3.03
C SER A 108 -18.56 -12.33 4.17
N THR A 109 -17.27 -12.27 4.53
CA THR A 109 -16.79 -11.35 5.56
C THR A 109 -16.94 -9.91 5.05
N PRO A 110 -17.63 -9.01 5.77
CA PRO A 110 -17.73 -7.60 5.40
C PRO A 110 -16.36 -6.93 5.40
N VAL A 111 -16.06 -6.10 4.39
CA VAL A 111 -14.75 -5.48 4.17
C VAL A 111 -14.85 -3.96 4.30
N VAL A 112 -15.45 -3.32 3.30
CA VAL A 112 -15.57 -1.86 3.19
C VAL A 112 -16.84 -1.54 2.42
N HIS A 113 -17.41 -0.36 2.66
CA HIS A 113 -18.74 -0.03 2.15
C HIS A 113 -19.77 -1.07 2.62
N ASP A 114 -20.65 -1.51 1.73
CA ASP A 114 -21.55 -2.64 1.90
C ASP A 114 -21.02 -3.93 1.24
N TRP A 115 -19.73 -3.99 0.92
CA TRP A 115 -19.10 -5.12 0.23
C TRP A 115 -18.53 -6.16 1.19
N ASP A 116 -18.66 -7.43 0.82
CA ASP A 116 -17.88 -8.52 1.38
C ASP A 116 -16.60 -8.79 0.56
N VAL A 117 -15.82 -9.79 0.97
CA VAL A 117 -14.58 -10.14 0.27
C VAL A 117 -14.84 -10.52 -1.19
N HIS A 118 -15.93 -11.25 -1.48
CA HIS A 118 -16.28 -11.61 -2.85
C HIS A 118 -16.58 -10.36 -3.70
N ALA A 119 -17.40 -9.43 -3.20
CA ALA A 119 -17.67 -8.17 -3.88
C ALA A 119 -16.40 -7.31 -4.07
N THR A 120 -15.47 -7.33 -3.12
CA THR A 120 -14.22 -6.57 -3.24
C THR A 120 -13.34 -7.12 -4.37
N VAL A 121 -13.22 -8.45 -4.52
CA VAL A 121 -12.50 -9.06 -5.65
C VAL A 121 -13.24 -8.80 -6.98
N ALA A 122 -14.57 -8.84 -6.99
CA ALA A 122 -15.37 -8.51 -8.16
C ALA A 122 -15.21 -7.03 -8.57
N HIS A 123 -15.10 -6.11 -7.62
CA HIS A 123 -14.78 -4.71 -7.88
C HIS A 123 -13.39 -4.56 -8.52
N LEU A 124 -12.36 -5.24 -8.00
CA LEU A 124 -11.03 -5.19 -8.61
C LEU A 124 -11.03 -5.71 -10.06
N LEU A 125 -11.78 -6.78 -10.35
CA LEU A 125 -12.01 -7.25 -11.71
C LEU A 125 -12.72 -6.20 -12.60
N ALA A 126 -13.72 -5.49 -12.07
CA ALA A 126 -14.37 -4.39 -12.77
C ALA A 126 -13.42 -3.20 -13.01
N ALA A 127 -12.56 -2.90 -12.03
CA ALA A 127 -11.61 -1.81 -12.08
C ALA A 127 -10.55 -2.04 -13.17
N ASP A 128 -9.94 -3.21 -13.20
CA ASP A 128 -8.91 -3.57 -14.18
C ASP A 128 -9.45 -3.69 -15.61
N GLU A 129 -10.74 -4.01 -15.76
CA GLU A 129 -11.44 -4.13 -17.04
C GLU A 129 -11.27 -2.90 -17.94
N HIS A 130 -11.31 -1.70 -17.35
CA HIS A 130 -11.20 -0.45 -18.09
C HIS A 130 -9.85 -0.29 -18.77
N LEU A 131 -8.76 -0.66 -18.08
CA LEU A 131 -7.43 -0.68 -18.66
C LEU A 131 -7.31 -1.84 -19.66
N ALA A 132 -7.79 -3.03 -19.31
CA ALA A 132 -7.74 -4.20 -20.18
C ALA A 132 -8.38 -3.94 -21.56
N ARG A 133 -9.60 -3.37 -21.59
CA ARG A 133 -10.27 -2.98 -22.84
C ARG A 133 -9.50 -1.95 -23.64
N LEU A 134 -8.93 -0.95 -22.96
CA LEU A 134 -8.14 0.09 -23.60
C LEU A 134 -6.89 -0.47 -24.29
N LEU A 135 -6.30 -1.55 -23.75
CA LEU A 135 -5.17 -2.26 -24.33
C LEU A 135 -5.58 -3.31 -25.36
N GLY A 136 -6.88 -3.45 -25.64
CA GLY A 136 -7.41 -4.43 -26.59
C GLY A 136 -7.41 -5.86 -26.10
N LEU A 137 -7.38 -6.07 -24.78
CA LEU A 137 -7.47 -7.40 -24.16
C LEU A 137 -8.93 -7.85 -24.06
N ASP A 138 -9.17 -9.14 -24.22
CA ASP A 138 -10.50 -9.73 -24.08
C ASP A 138 -10.95 -9.69 -22.61
N THR A 139 -12.16 -9.19 -22.37
CA THR A 139 -12.76 -9.16 -21.02
C THR A 139 -13.66 -10.37 -20.81
N ARG A 140 -13.52 -11.03 -19.66
CA ARG A 140 -14.36 -12.16 -19.24
C ARG A 140 -15.73 -11.73 -18.68
N LEU A 141 -15.92 -10.44 -18.47
CA LEU A 141 -17.14 -9.85 -17.95
C LEU A 141 -18.19 -9.60 -19.05
N PRO A 142 -19.48 -9.66 -18.71
CA PRO A 142 -20.56 -9.28 -19.61
C PRO A 142 -20.41 -7.83 -20.12
N LEU A 143 -20.87 -7.57 -21.34
CA LEU A 143 -20.92 -6.22 -21.90
C LEU A 143 -21.72 -5.29 -20.99
N SER A 144 -21.15 -4.13 -20.67
CA SER A 144 -21.83 -3.12 -19.88
C SER A 144 -23.02 -2.54 -20.66
N ARG A 145 -24.10 -2.24 -19.94
CA ARG A 145 -25.32 -1.62 -20.49
C ARG A 145 -25.36 -0.12 -20.23
N ILE A 146 -24.30 0.43 -19.64
CA ILE A 146 -24.20 1.84 -19.25
C ILE A 146 -24.08 2.71 -20.51
N PRO A 147 -24.93 3.74 -20.67
CA PRO A 147 -24.83 4.68 -21.79
C PRO A 147 -23.45 5.36 -21.85
N HIS A 148 -22.90 5.47 -23.06
CA HIS A 148 -21.55 6.04 -23.28
C HIS A 148 -21.38 7.50 -22.85
N ASP A 149 -22.47 8.26 -22.74
CA ASP A 149 -22.49 9.66 -22.31
C ASP A 149 -22.63 9.85 -20.79
N THR A 150 -22.71 8.75 -20.04
CA THR A 150 -22.77 8.79 -18.58
C THR A 150 -21.48 9.40 -18.02
N HIS A 151 -21.62 10.35 -17.08
CA HIS A 151 -20.48 10.93 -16.37
C HIS A 151 -19.61 9.81 -15.78
N TRP A 152 -18.28 9.90 -15.99
CA TRP A 152 -17.35 8.80 -15.72
C TRP A 152 -17.49 8.22 -14.31
N GLY A 153 -17.64 9.06 -13.27
CA GLY A 153 -17.74 8.58 -11.88
C GLY A 153 -19.04 7.83 -11.60
N LYS A 154 -20.12 8.22 -12.28
CA LYS A 154 -21.39 7.48 -12.21
C LYS A 154 -21.28 6.15 -12.97
N ALA A 155 -20.67 6.17 -14.16
CA ALA A 155 -20.44 4.98 -14.97
C ALA A 155 -19.55 3.96 -14.23
N TRP A 156 -18.54 4.43 -13.50
CA TRP A 156 -17.68 3.59 -12.68
C TRP A 156 -18.45 2.87 -11.56
N ASN A 157 -19.25 3.62 -10.78
CA ASN A 157 -20.06 3.05 -9.70
C ASN A 157 -21.11 2.07 -10.22
N GLU A 158 -21.81 2.43 -11.30
CA GLU A 158 -22.76 1.53 -11.95
C GLU A 158 -22.08 0.28 -12.50
N ARG A 159 -20.87 0.42 -13.07
CA ARG A 159 -20.13 -0.73 -13.61
C ARG A 159 -19.68 -1.68 -12.51
N THR A 160 -19.17 -1.14 -11.40
CA THR A 160 -18.83 -1.92 -10.21
C THR A 160 -20.05 -2.69 -9.71
N ALA A 161 -21.21 -2.05 -9.59
CA ALA A 161 -22.44 -2.71 -9.16
C ALA A 161 -22.92 -3.78 -10.16
N GLU A 162 -22.84 -3.53 -11.47
CA GLU A 162 -23.17 -4.53 -12.52
C GLU A 162 -22.29 -5.78 -12.38
N VAL A 163 -20.99 -5.61 -12.15
CA VAL A 163 -20.03 -6.71 -12.03
C VAL A 163 -20.22 -7.47 -10.71
N ILE A 164 -20.35 -6.77 -9.57
CA ILE A 164 -20.62 -7.42 -8.28
C ILE A 164 -21.90 -8.27 -8.37
N ALA A 165 -22.99 -7.71 -8.93
CA ALA A 165 -24.24 -8.44 -9.08
C ALA A 165 -24.11 -9.67 -10.00
N HIS A 166 -23.27 -9.58 -11.04
CA HIS A 166 -22.97 -10.73 -11.90
C HIS A 166 -22.16 -11.81 -11.17
N GLU A 167 -21.10 -11.41 -10.47
CA GLU A 167 -20.17 -12.31 -9.79
C GLU A 167 -20.80 -12.99 -8.57
N TYR A 168 -21.78 -12.37 -7.89
CA TYR A 168 -22.58 -13.05 -6.87
C TYR A 168 -23.42 -14.22 -7.40
N GLY A 169 -23.61 -14.31 -8.72
CA GLY A 169 -24.22 -15.49 -9.38
C GLY A 169 -23.24 -16.64 -9.63
N ARG A 170 -21.94 -16.45 -9.32
CA ARG A 170 -20.82 -17.35 -9.60
C ARG A 170 -20.16 -17.78 -8.29
N THR A 171 -19.28 -18.78 -8.33
CA THR A 171 -18.49 -19.09 -7.14
C THR A 171 -17.35 -18.08 -6.97
N PRO A 172 -16.93 -17.75 -5.73
CA PRO A 172 -15.79 -16.87 -5.53
C PRO A 172 -14.51 -17.34 -6.21
N GLU A 173 -14.31 -18.65 -6.34
CA GLU A 173 -13.17 -19.24 -7.05
C GLU A 173 -13.19 -18.92 -8.55
N GLU A 174 -14.38 -18.86 -9.16
CA GLU A 174 -14.53 -18.43 -10.55
C GLU A 174 -14.19 -16.95 -10.72
N THR A 175 -14.66 -16.10 -9.80
CA THR A 175 -14.33 -14.66 -9.79
C THR A 175 -12.82 -14.43 -9.62
N VAL A 176 -12.18 -15.14 -8.69
CA VAL A 176 -10.72 -15.10 -8.49
C VAL A 176 -9.97 -15.57 -9.72
N ALA A 177 -10.43 -16.62 -10.38
CA ALA A 177 -9.79 -17.13 -11.60
C ALA A 177 -9.85 -16.08 -12.73
N ASP A 178 -10.99 -15.42 -12.90
CA ASP A 178 -11.17 -14.37 -13.93
C ASP A 178 -10.35 -13.12 -13.60
N TRP A 179 -10.34 -12.67 -12.34
CA TRP A 179 -9.49 -11.58 -11.86
C TRP A 179 -8.00 -11.88 -12.07
N ALA A 180 -7.54 -13.04 -11.60
CA ALA A 180 -6.13 -13.42 -11.70
C ALA A 180 -5.66 -13.53 -13.16
N ALA A 181 -6.51 -14.07 -14.05
CA ALA A 181 -6.20 -14.18 -15.47
C ALA A 181 -6.12 -12.79 -16.14
N GLN A 182 -7.05 -11.89 -15.84
CA GLN A 182 -7.00 -10.51 -16.38
C GLN A 182 -5.77 -9.75 -15.87
N ALA A 183 -5.43 -9.89 -14.58
CA ALA A 183 -4.23 -9.28 -14.02
C ALA A 183 -2.96 -9.81 -14.69
N ASP A 184 -2.87 -11.11 -14.95
CA ASP A 184 -1.72 -11.72 -15.64
C ASP A 184 -1.63 -11.28 -17.12
N GLU A 185 -2.75 -11.10 -17.81
CA GLU A 185 -2.80 -10.54 -19.17
C GLU A 185 -2.35 -9.08 -19.22
N LEU A 186 -2.79 -8.26 -18.27
CA LEU A 186 -2.32 -6.88 -18.11
C LEU A 186 -0.80 -6.86 -17.88
N LEU A 187 -0.29 -7.69 -16.97
CA LEU A 187 1.14 -7.75 -16.64
C LEU A 187 2.02 -8.33 -17.76
N THR A 188 1.44 -8.94 -18.78
CA THR A 188 2.15 -9.45 -19.97
C THR A 188 1.90 -8.62 -21.22
N ALA A 189 1.04 -7.60 -21.16
CA ALA A 189 0.81 -6.67 -22.25
C ALA A 189 2.08 -5.86 -22.60
N PRO A 190 2.28 -5.45 -23.87
CA PRO A 190 3.44 -4.65 -24.26
C PRO A 190 3.65 -3.40 -23.40
N GLU A 191 2.57 -2.70 -23.02
CA GLU A 191 2.62 -1.53 -22.16
C GLU A 191 3.06 -1.83 -20.71
N ALA A 192 2.94 -3.06 -20.21
CA ALA A 192 3.52 -3.42 -18.91
C ALA A 192 5.03 -3.68 -19.00
N LEU A 193 5.53 -4.01 -20.19
CA LEU A 193 6.91 -4.43 -20.43
C LEU A 193 7.80 -3.30 -20.95
N ASP A 194 7.22 -2.30 -21.60
CA ASP A 194 7.94 -1.22 -22.29
C ASP A 194 7.37 0.18 -21.92
N PRO A 195 8.18 1.05 -21.27
CA PRO A 195 7.79 2.42 -20.96
C PRO A 195 7.41 3.26 -22.19
N GLU A 196 8.02 3.03 -23.36
CA GLU A 196 7.71 3.81 -24.56
C GLU A 196 6.28 3.53 -25.05
N GLN A 197 5.88 2.26 -25.04
CA GLN A 197 4.53 1.84 -25.39
C GLN A 197 3.49 2.37 -24.38
N ALA A 198 3.89 2.49 -23.11
CA ALA A 198 3.06 3.00 -22.03
C ALA A 198 2.99 4.55 -21.95
N ALA A 199 3.77 5.27 -22.76
CA ALA A 199 3.89 6.73 -22.66
C ALA A 199 2.66 7.49 -23.18
N ARG A 200 1.81 6.86 -24.00
CA ARG A 200 0.63 7.51 -24.59
C ARG A 200 -0.37 7.93 -23.52
N ALA A 201 -0.77 9.21 -23.54
CA ALA A 201 -1.78 9.74 -22.63
C ALA A 201 -3.20 9.41 -23.09
N VAL A 202 -4.00 8.84 -22.19
CA VAL A 202 -5.36 8.34 -22.41
C VAL A 202 -6.29 8.90 -21.35
N MET A 203 -7.53 9.18 -21.74
CA MET A 203 -8.58 9.55 -20.80
C MET A 203 -9.18 8.27 -20.23
N LEU A 204 -8.97 8.03 -18.93
CA LEU A 204 -9.57 6.93 -18.20
C LEU A 204 -10.03 7.47 -16.84
N MET A 205 -11.25 7.14 -16.43
CA MET A 205 -11.82 7.61 -15.15
C MET A 205 -11.74 9.12 -14.94
N GLY A 206 -12.03 9.89 -15.99
CA GLY A 206 -12.09 11.35 -15.93
C GLY A 206 -10.73 12.06 -15.86
N VAL A 207 -9.62 11.32 -15.80
CA VAL A 207 -8.26 11.87 -15.74
C VAL A 207 -7.47 11.44 -16.98
N ARG A 208 -6.76 12.40 -17.59
CA ARG A 208 -5.87 12.14 -18.73
C ARG A 208 -4.46 11.85 -18.22
N LEU A 209 -4.08 10.58 -18.20
CA LEU A 209 -2.77 10.11 -17.75
C LEU A 209 -2.12 9.20 -18.81
N PRO A 210 -0.78 9.11 -18.87
CA PRO A 210 -0.08 8.02 -19.55
C PRO A 210 -0.60 6.64 -19.12
N VAL A 211 -0.59 5.66 -20.03
CA VAL A 211 -0.88 4.26 -19.67
C VAL A 211 0.01 3.77 -18.53
N ALA A 212 1.26 4.22 -18.48
CA ALA A 212 2.19 3.93 -17.40
C ALA A 212 1.63 4.32 -16.02
N ASP A 213 1.02 5.50 -15.92
CA ASP A 213 0.42 5.98 -14.67
C ASP A 213 -0.86 5.22 -14.32
N HIS A 214 -1.61 4.73 -15.31
CA HIS A 214 -2.79 3.87 -15.05
C HIS A 214 -2.41 2.54 -14.39
N TYR A 215 -1.24 1.97 -14.69
CA TYR A 215 -0.73 0.82 -13.92
C TYR A 215 -0.48 1.17 -12.45
N VAL A 216 0.06 2.37 -12.17
CA VAL A 216 0.28 2.84 -10.80
C VAL A 216 -1.06 3.09 -10.10
N VAL A 217 -2.08 3.58 -10.80
CA VAL A 217 -3.46 3.65 -10.27
C VAL A 217 -3.97 2.26 -9.91
N ARG A 218 -3.86 1.25 -10.80
CA ARG A 218 -4.29 -0.13 -10.48
C ARG A 218 -3.53 -0.73 -9.31
N ALA A 219 -2.24 -0.40 -9.16
CA ALA A 219 -1.46 -0.80 -8.00
C ALA A 219 -2.00 -0.20 -6.69
N PHE A 220 -2.43 1.06 -6.73
CA PHE A 220 -3.07 1.74 -5.62
C PHE A 220 -4.35 1.01 -5.18
N GLU A 221 -5.27 0.80 -6.13
CA GLU A 221 -6.53 0.08 -5.90
C GLU A 221 -6.32 -1.31 -5.31
N ALA A 222 -5.48 -2.12 -5.97
CA ALA A 222 -5.24 -3.49 -5.56
C ALA A 222 -4.61 -3.57 -4.16
N TRP A 223 -3.69 -2.66 -3.81
CA TRP A 223 -3.10 -2.65 -2.48
C TRP A 223 -4.08 -2.19 -1.41
N ILE A 224 -4.81 -1.09 -1.61
CA ILE A 224 -5.80 -0.60 -0.64
C ILE A 224 -6.84 -1.68 -0.34
N HIS A 225 -7.37 -2.34 -1.37
CA HIS A 225 -8.35 -3.40 -1.17
C HIS A 225 -7.77 -4.69 -0.61
N THR A 226 -6.48 -4.98 -0.86
CA THR A 226 -5.80 -6.06 -0.14
C THR A 226 -5.68 -5.74 1.35
N ASP A 227 -5.33 -4.49 1.71
CA ASP A 227 -5.28 -4.03 3.10
C ASP A 227 -6.65 -4.08 3.77
N ASP A 228 -7.72 -3.66 3.07
CA ASP A 228 -9.09 -3.75 3.61
C ASP A 228 -9.48 -5.20 3.93
N ILE A 229 -9.23 -6.14 3.00
CA ILE A 229 -9.49 -7.57 3.24
C ILE A 229 -8.65 -8.07 4.41
N GLY A 230 -7.37 -7.68 4.46
CA GLY A 230 -6.48 -8.00 5.57
C GLY A 230 -7.08 -7.57 6.91
N ARG A 231 -7.47 -6.30 7.05
CA ARG A 231 -8.10 -5.76 8.26
C ARG A 231 -9.38 -6.48 8.63
N ALA A 232 -10.25 -6.74 7.65
CA ALA A 232 -11.50 -7.48 7.85
C ALA A 232 -11.28 -8.91 8.39
N LEU A 233 -10.17 -9.54 8.00
CA LEU A 233 -9.78 -10.88 8.46
C LEU A 233 -8.91 -10.87 9.72
N GLY A 234 -8.55 -9.70 10.26
CA GLY A 234 -7.63 -9.55 11.39
C GLY A 234 -6.17 -9.88 11.04
N LEU A 235 -5.78 -9.73 9.78
CA LEU A 235 -4.45 -10.00 9.24
C LEU A 235 -3.71 -8.69 8.92
N ALA A 236 -2.44 -8.62 9.32
CA ALA A 236 -1.59 -7.50 8.97
C ALA A 236 -1.10 -7.65 7.51
N VAL A 237 -1.50 -6.73 6.64
CA VAL A 237 -0.96 -6.59 5.29
C VAL A 237 0.17 -5.57 5.34
N PRO A 238 1.41 -5.93 4.94
CA PRO A 238 2.51 -4.97 4.94
C PRO A 238 2.25 -3.87 3.91
N PRO A 239 2.74 -2.64 4.14
CA PRO A 239 2.70 -1.61 3.12
C PRO A 239 3.53 -2.02 1.89
N PRO A 240 3.34 -1.37 0.73
CA PRO A 240 4.11 -1.65 -0.46
C PRO A 240 5.60 -1.42 -0.18
N PRO A 241 6.51 -2.13 -0.88
CA PRO A 241 7.93 -1.82 -0.82
C PRO A 241 8.16 -0.33 -1.05
N GLU A 242 9.11 0.27 -0.32
CA GLU A 242 9.33 1.72 -0.28
C GLU A 242 9.37 2.37 -1.68
N ALA A 243 10.11 1.77 -2.62
CA ALA A 243 10.20 2.27 -4.00
C ALA A 243 8.85 2.27 -4.75
N HIS A 244 7.94 1.35 -4.42
CA HIS A 244 6.60 1.30 -4.98
C HIS A 244 5.67 2.28 -4.27
N LEU A 245 5.77 2.37 -2.94
CA LEU A 245 5.00 3.33 -2.14
C LEU A 245 5.25 4.77 -2.61
N TRP A 246 6.51 5.14 -2.86
CA TRP A 246 6.83 6.47 -3.39
C TRP A 246 6.27 6.73 -4.79
N GLN A 247 6.12 5.70 -5.65
CA GLN A 247 5.41 5.87 -6.93
C GLN A 247 3.92 6.18 -6.72
N LEU A 248 3.28 5.51 -5.76
CA LEU A 248 1.89 5.79 -5.38
C LEU A 248 1.75 7.23 -4.84
N VAL A 249 2.65 7.63 -3.92
CA VAL A 249 2.66 8.97 -3.33
C VAL A 249 2.84 10.05 -4.39
N HIS A 250 3.83 9.92 -5.28
CA HIS A 250 4.07 10.90 -6.34
C HIS A 250 2.88 11.05 -7.29
N LEU A 251 2.24 9.93 -7.65
CA LEU A 251 1.03 9.98 -8.46
C LEU A 251 -0.10 10.69 -7.71
N ALA A 252 -0.36 10.32 -6.45
CA ALA A 252 -1.43 10.89 -5.64
C ALA A 252 -1.24 12.40 -5.41
N VAL A 253 -0.02 12.86 -5.11
CA VAL A 253 0.29 14.30 -4.98
C VAL A 253 0.05 15.05 -6.28
N ARG A 254 0.44 14.47 -7.43
CA ARG A 254 0.21 15.09 -8.74
C ARG A 254 -1.28 15.21 -9.06
N ILE A 255 -2.07 14.17 -8.78
CA ILE A 255 -3.53 14.21 -8.96
C ILE A 255 -4.18 15.20 -7.98
N LEU A 256 -3.69 15.27 -6.73
CA LEU A 256 -4.15 16.24 -5.74
C LEU A 256 -3.93 17.67 -6.17
N GLY A 257 -2.74 17.99 -6.69
CA GLY A 257 -2.43 19.31 -7.23
C GLY A 257 -3.36 19.70 -8.39
N LEU A 258 -3.72 18.75 -9.27
CA LEU A 258 -4.69 18.99 -10.34
C LEU A 258 -6.10 19.24 -9.79
N ALA A 259 -6.53 18.49 -8.78
CA ALA A 259 -7.85 18.60 -8.18
C ALA A 259 -8.03 19.89 -7.35
N LEU A 260 -7.00 20.32 -6.62
CA LEU A 260 -7.01 21.57 -5.86
C LEU A 260 -7.07 22.81 -6.76
N GLY A 261 -6.44 22.74 -7.93
CA GLY A 261 -6.35 23.86 -8.85
C GLY A 261 -5.34 24.92 -8.42
N ARG A 262 -5.09 25.89 -9.31
CA ARG A 262 -4.04 26.90 -9.16
C ARG A 262 -4.45 28.11 -8.31
N ASP A 263 -5.74 28.24 -8.01
CA ASP A 263 -6.27 29.38 -7.25
C ASP A 263 -6.41 29.07 -5.75
N ALA A 264 -6.15 27.82 -5.33
CA ALA A 264 -6.19 27.43 -3.93
C ALA A 264 -5.06 28.09 -3.13
N ALA A 265 -5.34 28.39 -1.85
CA ALA A 265 -4.34 28.91 -0.91
C ALA A 265 -3.11 27.98 -0.87
N PRO A 266 -1.88 28.49 -1.05
CA PRO A 266 -0.70 27.64 -1.14
C PRO A 266 -0.39 26.93 0.18
N VAL A 267 -0.17 25.62 0.12
CA VAL A 267 0.22 24.78 1.26
C VAL A 267 1.53 24.06 0.93
N LEU A 268 2.50 24.17 1.84
CA LEU A 268 3.70 23.34 1.79
C LEU A 268 3.33 21.95 2.31
N PHE A 269 3.07 21.03 1.39
CA PHE A 269 2.76 19.65 1.68
C PHE A 269 4.03 18.81 1.73
N SER A 270 4.17 17.97 2.74
CA SER A 270 5.28 17.03 2.86
C SER A 270 4.82 15.67 3.31
N VAL A 271 5.53 14.65 2.84
CA VAL A 271 5.37 13.29 3.30
C VAL A 271 6.62 12.91 4.08
N THR A 272 6.46 12.36 5.29
CA THR A 272 7.58 12.07 6.18
C THR A 272 8.63 11.21 5.49
N GLY A 273 9.90 11.54 5.71
CA GLY A 273 11.03 10.80 5.12
C GLY A 273 11.27 11.05 3.63
N GLY A 274 10.55 11.98 2.98
CA GLY A 274 10.77 12.28 1.57
C GLY A 274 10.61 13.74 1.17
N GLU A 275 9.98 13.93 0.01
CA GLU A 275 9.93 15.20 -0.70
C GLU A 275 8.87 16.17 -0.15
N ARG A 276 8.99 17.43 -0.57
CA ARG A 276 8.03 18.51 -0.26
C ARG A 276 7.51 19.12 -1.54
N TRP A 277 6.23 19.47 -1.56
CA TRP A 277 5.53 20.08 -2.67
C TRP A 277 4.79 21.32 -2.21
N VAL A 278 4.68 22.33 -3.09
CA VAL A 278 3.76 23.44 -2.87
C VAL A 278 2.49 23.15 -3.67
N LEU A 279 1.40 22.86 -2.95
CA LEU A 279 0.08 22.67 -3.54
C LEU A 279 -0.68 23.99 -3.56
N GLY A 280 -1.49 24.24 -4.59
CA GLY A 280 -2.23 25.49 -4.78
C GLY A 280 -1.48 26.52 -5.63
N SER A 281 -1.77 27.80 -5.40
CA SER A 281 -1.15 28.93 -6.10
C SER A 281 0.37 28.91 -5.97
N GLN A 282 1.06 29.23 -7.06
CA GLN A 282 2.52 29.34 -7.10
C GLN A 282 2.99 30.79 -7.00
N ASP A 283 2.04 31.73 -7.05
CA ASP A 283 2.31 33.18 -7.08
C ASP A 283 2.12 33.81 -5.68
N ASP A 284 1.48 33.10 -4.75
CA ASP A 284 1.18 33.54 -3.40
C ASP A 284 2.13 32.92 -2.35
N PRO A 285 2.35 33.59 -1.20
CA PRO A 285 3.13 33.01 -0.12
C PRO A 285 2.43 31.80 0.52
N VAL A 286 3.22 30.80 0.90
CA VAL A 286 2.75 29.62 1.66
C VAL A 286 1.98 30.05 2.91
N ARG A 287 0.77 29.51 3.06
CA ARG A 287 -0.18 29.84 4.14
C ARG A 287 -0.15 28.82 5.27
N ALA A 288 0.15 27.57 4.95
CA ALA A 288 0.24 26.48 5.92
C ALA A 288 1.28 25.44 5.51
N GLU A 289 1.74 24.69 6.50
CA GLU A 289 2.52 23.47 6.32
C GLU A 289 1.69 22.27 6.76
N LEU A 290 1.66 21.22 5.94
CA LEU A 290 0.96 19.96 6.21
C LEU A 290 1.92 18.79 5.99
N THR A 291 2.05 17.93 6.99
CA THR A 291 2.89 16.73 6.97
C THR A 291 2.06 15.49 7.26
N LEU A 292 2.20 14.46 6.43
CA LEU A 292 1.57 13.15 6.60
C LEU A 292 2.62 12.02 6.52
N ASP A 293 2.34 10.88 7.14
CA ASP A 293 3.04 9.63 6.83
C ASP A 293 2.68 9.15 5.41
N PRO A 294 3.60 8.53 4.64
CA PRO A 294 3.29 8.07 3.28
C PRO A 294 2.14 7.06 3.23
N VAL A 295 2.04 6.15 4.20
CA VAL A 295 0.96 5.17 4.26
C VAL A 295 -0.35 5.87 4.67
N ASP A 296 -0.32 6.72 5.69
CA ASP A 296 -1.52 7.45 6.13
C ASP A 296 -2.04 8.39 5.02
N PHE A 297 -1.16 9.01 4.24
CA PHE A 297 -1.54 9.80 3.07
C PHE A 297 -2.23 8.94 2.01
N CYS A 298 -1.68 7.78 1.67
CA CYS A 298 -2.34 6.87 0.74
C CYS A 298 -3.68 6.35 1.29
N LEU A 299 -3.78 6.06 2.58
CA LEU A 299 -5.04 5.65 3.21
C LEU A 299 -6.08 6.79 3.20
N LEU A 300 -5.67 8.05 3.39
CA LEU A 300 -6.55 9.22 3.24
C LEU A 300 -7.04 9.35 1.79
N VAL A 301 -6.13 9.27 0.83
CA VAL A 301 -6.47 9.31 -0.60
C VAL A 301 -7.38 8.15 -0.99
N GLY A 302 -7.16 6.97 -0.42
CA GLY A 302 -8.04 5.82 -0.55
C GLY A 302 -9.31 5.90 0.31
N GLY A 303 -9.60 7.00 1.01
CA GLY A 303 -10.83 7.15 1.80
C GLY A 303 -10.94 6.25 3.06
N ARG A 304 -9.82 5.75 3.58
CA ARG A 304 -9.73 4.94 4.82
C ARG A 304 -9.43 5.80 6.06
N TYR A 305 -9.18 7.08 5.85
CA TYR A 305 -9.27 8.12 6.88
C TYR A 305 -10.25 9.20 6.44
N THR A 306 -10.97 9.78 7.40
CA THR A 306 -11.58 11.09 7.18
C THR A 306 -10.51 12.19 7.26
N PRO A 307 -10.72 13.36 6.63
CA PRO A 307 -9.81 14.48 6.76
C PRO A 307 -9.45 14.81 8.20
N ASP A 308 -10.38 14.72 9.14
CA ASP A 308 -10.19 15.09 10.55
C ASP A 308 -9.47 14.02 11.40
N GLU A 309 -9.47 12.76 10.94
CA GLU A 309 -8.92 11.63 11.70
C GLU A 309 -7.51 11.24 11.26
N VAL A 310 -7.07 11.65 10.06
CA VAL A 310 -5.75 11.28 9.55
C VAL A 310 -4.63 11.84 10.43
N PRO A 311 -3.67 11.00 10.89
CA PRO A 311 -2.51 11.46 11.62
C PRO A 311 -1.70 12.48 10.82
N ARG A 312 -1.51 13.68 11.36
CA ARG A 312 -0.91 14.80 10.64
C ARG A 312 -0.13 15.75 11.53
N GLY A 313 0.89 16.38 10.95
CA GLY A 313 1.52 17.58 11.49
C GLY A 313 1.05 18.81 10.70
N THR A 314 0.51 19.82 11.37
CA THR A 314 0.00 21.03 10.72
C THR A 314 0.49 22.29 11.42
N SER A 315 0.81 23.33 10.65
CA SER A 315 1.08 24.67 11.18
C SER A 315 0.65 25.76 10.20
N GLY A 316 0.32 26.95 10.71
CA GLY A 316 -0.17 28.06 9.90
C GLY A 316 -1.70 28.07 9.76
N ASP A 317 -2.18 28.36 8.55
CA ASP A 317 -3.60 28.51 8.21
C ASP A 317 -4.31 27.14 8.19
N GLU A 318 -5.11 26.86 9.23
CA GLU A 318 -5.81 25.57 9.38
C GLU A 318 -6.83 25.31 8.26
N ASP A 319 -7.53 26.35 7.78
CA ASP A 319 -8.52 26.20 6.70
C ASP A 319 -7.83 25.82 5.38
N ALA A 320 -6.65 26.39 5.11
CA ALA A 320 -5.86 26.03 3.93
C ALA A 320 -5.38 24.58 3.99
N ALA A 321 -4.88 24.13 5.15
CA ALA A 321 -4.47 22.75 5.35
C ALA A 321 -5.65 21.77 5.26
N GLN A 322 -6.79 22.10 5.87
CA GLN A 322 -8.01 21.30 5.80
C GLN A 322 -8.53 21.18 4.37
N ASN A 323 -8.48 22.26 3.58
CA ASN A 323 -8.86 22.23 2.17
C ASN A 323 -8.03 21.21 1.36
N VAL A 324 -6.74 21.06 1.65
CA VAL A 324 -5.89 20.02 1.03
C VAL A 324 -6.37 18.61 1.40
N LEU A 325 -6.68 18.39 2.68
CA LEU A 325 -7.13 17.09 3.19
C LEU A 325 -8.51 16.70 2.64
N ASP A 326 -9.43 17.65 2.57
CA ASP A 326 -10.76 17.47 1.97
C ASP A 326 -10.69 17.12 0.48
N HIS A 327 -9.75 17.72 -0.25
CA HIS A 327 -9.52 17.35 -1.65
C HIS A 327 -8.87 15.98 -1.75
N ALA A 328 -7.88 15.67 -0.90
CA ALA A 328 -7.23 14.37 -0.85
C ALA A 328 -8.23 13.23 -0.60
N SER A 329 -9.15 13.38 0.36
CA SER A 329 -10.16 12.34 0.65
C SER A 329 -11.20 12.19 -0.46
N ARG A 330 -11.38 13.21 -1.31
CA ARG A 330 -12.23 13.13 -2.51
C ARG A 330 -11.49 12.56 -3.72
N LEU A 331 -10.16 12.39 -3.62
CA LEU A 331 -9.36 11.62 -4.57
C LEU A 331 -9.43 10.12 -4.32
N ALA A 332 -10.30 9.68 -3.42
CA ALA A 332 -11.01 8.44 -3.66
C ALA A 332 -11.87 8.63 -4.94
N TRP A 333 -11.21 8.96 -6.07
CA TRP A 333 -11.53 8.40 -7.35
C TRP A 333 -11.46 6.90 -7.11
N LEU A 334 -12.37 6.15 -7.70
CA LEU A 334 -12.30 4.68 -7.77
C LEU A 334 -12.95 4.00 -6.55
#